data_AF-A0A925FCX1-F1
#
_entry.id   AF-A0A925FCX1-F1
#
_cell.length_a   1.000
_cell.length_b   1.000
_cell.length_c   1.000
_cell.angle_alpha   90.00
_cell.angle_beta   90.00
_cell.angle_gamma   90.00
#
_symmetry.space_group_name_H-M   'P 1'
#
loop_
_entity.id
_entity.type
_entity.pdbx_description
1 polymer ?
#
loop_
_entity_poly.entity_id
_entity_poly.type
_entity_poly.pdbx_seq_one_letter_code
_entity_poly.pdbx_strand_id
1 'polypeptide(L)'
;MPESITLPMEISRHLTPNLYVTNNDVEIIDSLVDNGHMFKSFSVSQVASYIQGEDFHLVIFFADDYDQGFTMYVVEDFSVRVDDLLQLFNALQITIDQGYSYKLFHAAKSRVEQMIHMAPTFRAMYGKKPLEEED
;
A
#
# COMPACT_ATOMS: atom_id res chain seq x y z
N MET A 1 22.82 -31.51 -3.90
CA MET A 1 23.23 -30.10 -3.74
C MET A 1 22.10 -29.40 -3.00
N PRO A 2 22.34 -28.62 -1.94
CA PRO A 2 21.26 -27.86 -1.33
C PRO A 2 20.87 -26.74 -2.31
N GLU A 3 19.58 -26.67 -2.64
CA GLU A 3 19.02 -25.53 -3.37
C GLU A 3 19.25 -24.29 -2.53
N SER A 4 19.89 -23.28 -3.13
CA SER A 4 20.01 -21.96 -2.53
C SER A 4 18.60 -21.41 -2.36
N ILE A 5 18.10 -21.38 -1.13
CA ILE A 5 16.89 -20.64 -0.79
C ILE A 5 17.25 -19.17 -0.98
N THR A 6 16.88 -18.64 -2.14
CA THR A 6 16.93 -17.20 -2.38
C THR A 6 15.89 -16.60 -1.44
N LEU A 7 16.32 -16.06 -0.30
CA LEU A 7 15.44 -15.27 0.55
C LEU A 7 14.83 -14.17 -0.33
N PRO A 8 13.51 -13.89 -0.22
CA PRO A 8 12.93 -12.77 -0.93
C PRO A 8 13.74 -11.51 -0.59
N MET A 9 14.11 -10.77 -1.62
CA MET A 9 14.89 -9.55 -1.45
C MET A 9 14.09 -8.59 -0.57
N GLU A 10 14.63 -8.21 0.58
CA GLU A 10 14.03 -7.15 1.39
C GLU A 10 14.06 -5.85 0.58
N ILE A 11 12.90 -5.23 0.43
CA ILE A 11 12.67 -3.97 -0.24
C ILE A 11 12.13 -3.04 0.82
N SER A 12 12.86 -1.98 1.13
CA SER A 12 12.40 -0.83 1.91
C SER A 12 12.92 0.41 1.23
N ARG A 13 12.06 1.14 0.51
CA ARG A 13 12.49 2.31 -0.28
C ARG A 13 11.34 3.25 -0.60
N HIS A 14 11.71 4.49 -0.89
CA HIS A 14 10.84 5.48 -1.49
C HIS A 14 10.78 5.29 -3.02
N LEU A 15 9.58 5.11 -3.57
CA LEU A 15 9.30 5.15 -5.01
C LEU A 15 9.20 6.59 -5.51
N THR A 16 8.70 7.47 -4.64
CA THR A 16 8.73 8.94 -4.74
C THR A 16 9.10 9.49 -3.36
N PRO A 17 9.39 10.79 -3.20
CA PRO A 17 9.67 11.36 -1.88
C PRO A 17 8.61 11.06 -0.80
N ASN A 18 7.34 10.80 -1.16
CA ASN A 18 6.25 10.57 -0.20
C ASN A 18 5.51 9.23 -0.43
N LEU A 19 5.99 8.38 -1.34
CA LEU A 19 5.47 7.03 -1.55
C LEU A 19 6.53 6.01 -1.15
N TYR A 20 6.39 5.45 0.05
CA TYR A 20 7.25 4.41 0.59
C TYR A 20 6.66 3.01 0.31
N VAL A 21 7.53 2.05 0.04
CA VAL A 21 7.17 0.63 -0.07
C VAL A 21 8.10 -0.22 0.78
N THR A 22 7.52 -1.18 1.50
CA THR A 22 8.25 -2.17 2.28
C THR A 22 7.67 -3.59 2.11
N ASN A 23 8.51 -4.61 2.17
CA ASN A 23 8.11 -6.02 2.36
C ASN A 23 8.69 -6.61 3.65
N ASN A 24 9.13 -5.77 4.58
CA ASN A 24 9.59 -6.22 5.88
C ASN A 24 8.40 -6.70 6.73
N ASP A 25 8.25 -8.02 6.82
CA ASP A 25 7.13 -8.65 7.53
C ASP A 25 6.99 -8.19 8.99
N VAL A 26 8.11 -7.95 9.69
CA VAL A 26 8.07 -7.50 11.10
C VAL A 26 7.47 -6.11 11.21
N GLU A 27 7.97 -5.18 10.39
CA GLU A 27 7.46 -3.80 10.32
C GLU A 27 5.96 -3.77 9.97
N ILE A 28 5.56 -4.59 8.99
CA ILE A 28 4.19 -4.62 8.50
C ILE A 28 3.24 -5.24 9.52
N ILE A 29 3.64 -6.36 10.16
CA ILE A 29 2.83 -7.03 11.17
C ILE A 29 2.65 -6.11 12.38
N ASP A 30 3.70 -5.47 12.87
CA ASP A 30 3.61 -4.53 13.98
C ASP A 30 2.65 -3.38 13.64
N SER A 31 2.79 -2.79 12.44
CA SER A 31 1.87 -1.74 11.98
C SER A 31 0.41 -2.20 11.89
N LEU A 32 0.16 -3.40 11.38
CA LEU A 32 -1.19 -3.99 11.31
C LEU A 32 -1.80 -4.23 12.70
N VAL A 33 -0.99 -4.71 13.66
CA VAL A 33 -1.42 -4.98 15.03
C VAL A 33 -1.75 -3.67 15.75
N ASP A 34 -0.85 -2.69 15.68
CA ASP A 34 -1.00 -1.41 16.37
C ASP A 34 -2.22 -0.62 15.89
N ASN A 35 -2.57 -0.76 14.62
CA ASN A 35 -3.74 -0.10 14.03
C ASN A 35 -5.01 -0.98 14.03
N GLY A 36 -4.97 -2.20 14.58
CA GLY A 36 -6.15 -3.08 14.68
C GLY A 36 -6.64 -3.66 13.35
N HIS A 37 -5.75 -3.75 12.36
CA HIS A 37 -6.03 -4.21 10.99
C HIS A 37 -5.46 -5.60 10.67
N MET A 38 -4.93 -6.32 11.67
CA MET A 38 -4.37 -7.65 11.48
C MET A 38 -5.36 -8.65 10.86
N PHE A 39 -4.89 -9.41 9.87
CA PHE A 39 -5.70 -10.43 9.21
C PHE A 39 -6.01 -11.57 10.18
N LYS A 40 -7.25 -12.07 10.13
CA LYS A 40 -7.72 -13.17 11.00
C LYS A 40 -7.20 -14.55 10.57
N SER A 41 -6.78 -14.66 9.32
CA SER A 41 -6.25 -15.89 8.71
C SER A 41 -5.22 -15.50 7.65
N PHE A 42 -4.25 -16.38 7.40
CA PHE A 42 -3.26 -16.27 6.32
C PHE A 42 -3.45 -17.32 5.23
N SER A 43 -4.60 -18.01 5.23
CA SER A 43 -4.91 -19.06 4.25
C SER A 43 -5.31 -18.52 2.87
N VAL A 44 -5.53 -17.22 2.74
CA VAL A 44 -5.95 -16.56 1.50
C VAL A 44 -5.31 -15.18 1.39
N SER A 45 -5.00 -14.76 0.16
CA SER A 45 -4.47 -13.44 -0.11
C SER A 45 -5.49 -12.36 0.25
N GLN A 46 -5.02 -11.29 0.89
CA GLN A 46 -5.88 -10.26 1.49
C GLN A 46 -5.28 -8.87 1.33
N VAL A 47 -6.13 -7.85 1.46
CA VAL A 47 -5.76 -6.44 1.45
C VAL A 47 -6.32 -5.77 2.69
N ALA A 48 -5.49 -4.97 3.36
CA ALA A 48 -5.90 -4.04 4.40
C ALA A 48 -5.51 -2.61 4.00
N SER A 49 -6.26 -1.63 4.50
CA SER A 49 -5.90 -0.23 4.33
C SER A 49 -6.36 0.57 5.54
N TYR A 50 -5.55 1.52 5.98
CA TYR A 50 -5.83 2.33 7.16
C TYR A 50 -5.10 3.67 7.09
N ILE A 51 -5.45 4.56 8.01
CA ILE A 51 -4.84 5.88 8.15
C ILE A 51 -4.12 5.90 9.48
N GLN A 52 -2.83 6.25 9.47
CA GLN A 52 -2.03 6.45 10.67
C GLN A 52 -1.54 7.90 10.67
N GLY A 53 -2.05 8.70 11.61
CA GLY A 53 -1.84 10.16 11.55
C GLY A 53 -2.48 10.74 10.29
N GLU A 54 -1.66 11.24 9.38
CA GLU A 54 -2.09 11.82 8.10
C GLU A 54 -1.68 10.96 6.88
N ASP A 55 -1.10 9.80 7.13
CA ASP A 55 -0.55 8.92 6.12
C ASP A 55 -1.55 7.81 5.76
N PHE A 56 -1.58 7.44 4.49
CA PHE A 56 -2.38 6.33 4.01
C PHE A 56 -1.54 5.07 3.86
N HIS A 57 -1.92 4.01 4.54
CA HIS A 57 -1.27 2.70 4.49
C HIS A 57 -2.13 1.71 3.71
N LEU A 58 -1.50 0.98 2.79
CA LEU A 58 -2.11 -0.11 2.03
C LEU A 58 -1.23 -1.35 2.14
N VAL A 59 -1.77 -2.41 2.75
CA VAL A 59 -1.07 -3.68 2.94
C VAL A 59 -1.72 -4.75 2.07
N ILE A 60 -0.89 -5.46 1.31
CA ILE A 60 -1.27 -6.61 0.50
C ILE A 60 -0.54 -7.83 1.07
N PHE A 61 -1.30 -8.88 1.38
CA PHE A 61 -0.76 -10.18 1.77
C PHE A 61 -1.04 -11.20 0.67
N PHE A 62 0.00 -11.92 0.26
CA PHE A 62 -0.08 -13.01 -0.70
C PHE A 62 0.04 -14.34 0.05
N ALA A 63 -0.94 -15.22 -0.15
CA ALA A 63 -0.97 -16.54 0.48
C ALA A 63 -0.47 -17.68 -0.43
N ASP A 64 -0.03 -17.35 -1.65
CA ASP A 64 0.42 -18.34 -2.63
C ASP A 64 1.84 -18.81 -2.27
N ASP A 65 2.10 -20.12 -2.40
CA ASP A 65 3.35 -20.78 -1.95
C ASP A 65 4.59 -20.23 -2.67
N TYR A 66 4.42 -19.63 -3.86
CA TYR A 66 5.50 -19.07 -4.67
C TYR A 66 5.82 -17.60 -4.39
N ASP A 67 4.90 -16.86 -3.77
CA ASP A 67 5.02 -15.41 -3.55
C ASP A 67 4.46 -15.01 -2.18
N GLN A 68 4.62 -15.90 -1.19
CA GLN A 68 4.07 -15.68 0.14
C GLN A 68 4.78 -14.53 0.84
N GLY A 69 4.00 -13.58 1.35
CA GLY A 69 4.55 -12.47 2.12
C GLY A 69 3.67 -11.23 2.10
N PHE A 70 4.17 -10.19 2.74
CA PHE A 70 3.52 -8.89 2.78
C PHE A 70 4.19 -7.89 1.84
N THR A 71 3.38 -6.97 1.33
CA THR A 71 3.84 -5.71 0.76
C THR A 71 3.01 -4.59 1.36
N MET A 72 3.65 -3.56 1.87
CA MET A 72 2.99 -2.35 2.36
C MET A 72 3.44 -1.15 1.54
N TYR A 73 2.46 -0.34 1.13
CA TYR A 73 2.66 0.98 0.55
C TYR A 73 2.19 2.04 1.55
N VAL A 74 2.96 3.10 1.70
CA VAL A 74 2.63 4.25 2.53
C VAL A 74 2.69 5.51 1.69
N VAL A 75 1.59 6.25 1.63
CA VAL A 75 1.54 7.59 1.03
C VAL A 75 1.48 8.60 2.16
N GLU A 76 2.60 9.29 2.37
CA GLU A 76 2.74 10.29 3.42
C GLU A 76 1.90 11.52 3.10
N ASP A 77 1.17 12.04 4.09
CA ASP A 77 0.28 13.19 3.95
C ASP A 77 -0.59 13.14 2.67
N PHE A 78 -1.25 11.99 2.46
CA PHE A 78 -1.97 11.70 1.22
C PHE A 78 -3.02 12.77 0.86
N SER A 79 -3.51 13.51 1.87
CA SER A 79 -4.53 14.54 1.72
C SER A 79 -4.11 15.71 0.82
N VAL A 80 -2.81 15.99 0.75
CA VAL A 80 -2.22 17.01 -0.12
C VAL A 80 -1.36 16.40 -1.24
N ARG A 81 -1.03 15.10 -1.15
CA ARG A 81 -0.21 14.33 -2.09
C ARG A 81 -1.05 13.39 -2.98
N VAL A 82 -2.09 13.93 -3.63
CA VAL A 82 -3.00 13.11 -4.45
C VAL A 82 -2.26 12.47 -5.64
N ASP A 83 -1.22 13.10 -6.16
CA ASP A 83 -0.41 12.55 -7.24
C ASP A 83 0.32 11.27 -6.85
N ASP A 84 0.75 11.13 -5.60
CA ASP A 84 1.38 9.90 -5.10
C ASP A 84 0.34 8.77 -4.99
N LEU A 85 -0.91 9.08 -4.63
CA LEU A 85 -2.03 8.12 -4.70
C LEU A 85 -2.33 7.71 -6.15
N LEU A 86 -2.32 8.67 -7.10
CA LEU A 86 -2.53 8.37 -8.52
C LEU A 86 -1.41 7.50 -9.10
N GLN A 87 -0.16 7.73 -8.69
CA GLN A 87 0.96 6.87 -9.06
C GLN A 87 0.78 5.44 -8.53
N LEU A 88 0.39 5.29 -7.26
CA LEU A 88 0.10 3.97 -6.69
C LEU A 88 -1.08 3.29 -7.41
N PHE A 89 -2.16 4.02 -7.71
CA PHE A 89 -3.30 3.53 -8.47
C PHE A 89 -2.88 2.99 -9.85
N ASN A 90 -2.05 3.75 -10.57
CA ASN A 90 -1.55 3.36 -11.88
C ASN A 90 -0.61 2.15 -11.81
N ALA A 91 0.26 2.08 -10.80
CA ALA A 91 1.11 0.92 -10.58
C ALA A 91 0.28 -0.36 -10.38
N LEU A 92 -0.76 -0.30 -9.54
CA LEU A 92 -1.68 -1.42 -9.33
C LEU A 92 -2.45 -1.80 -10.61
N GLN A 93 -2.85 -0.82 -11.42
CA GLN A 93 -3.48 -1.09 -12.73
C GLN A 93 -2.55 -1.85 -13.68
N ILE A 94 -1.28 -1.43 -13.77
CA ILE A 94 -0.28 -2.13 -14.59
C ILE A 94 -0.12 -3.58 -14.12
N THR A 95 -0.07 -3.82 -12.80
CA THR A 95 0.02 -5.18 -12.25
C THR A 95 -1.20 -6.03 -12.59
N ILE A 96 -2.42 -5.45 -12.57
CA ILE A 96 -3.63 -6.12 -13.03
C ILE A 96 -3.54 -6.50 -14.50
N ASP A 97 -3.08 -5.56 -15.35
CA ASP A 97 -2.98 -5.76 -16.80
C ASP A 97 -1.93 -6.81 -17.19
N GLN A 98 -0.93 -7.02 -16.34
CA GLN A 98 0.06 -8.10 -16.47
C GLN A 98 -0.48 -9.49 -16.07
N GLY A 99 -1.72 -9.57 -15.57
CA GLY A 99 -2.40 -10.83 -15.26
C GLY A 99 -2.17 -11.36 -13.85
N TYR A 100 -1.53 -10.58 -12.97
CA TYR A 100 -1.33 -10.96 -11.58
C TYR A 100 -2.64 -10.82 -10.78
N SER A 101 -2.92 -11.83 -9.94
CA SER A 101 -4.02 -11.93 -8.96
C SER A 101 -5.11 -10.83 -9.05
N TYR A 102 -5.93 -10.89 -10.10
CA TYR A 102 -6.89 -9.84 -10.46
C TYR A 102 -7.73 -9.36 -9.27
N LYS A 103 -8.31 -10.29 -8.50
CA LYS A 103 -9.18 -9.96 -7.36
C LYS A 103 -8.45 -9.17 -6.28
N LEU A 104 -7.20 -9.55 -6.00
CA LEU A 104 -6.39 -8.94 -4.95
C LEU A 104 -6.00 -7.51 -5.33
N PHE A 105 -5.42 -7.34 -6.52
CA PHE A 105 -4.98 -6.03 -6.98
C PHE A 105 -6.15 -5.11 -7.31
N HIS A 106 -7.29 -5.65 -7.78
CA HIS A 106 -8.50 -4.85 -7.91
C HIS A 106 -9.02 -4.36 -6.55
N ALA A 107 -8.97 -5.19 -5.50
CA ALA A 107 -9.36 -4.77 -4.16
C ALA A 107 -8.43 -3.66 -3.65
N ALA A 108 -7.12 -3.83 -3.82
CA ALA A 108 -6.12 -2.81 -3.47
C ALA A 108 -6.35 -1.49 -4.22
N LYS A 109 -6.51 -1.54 -5.55
CA LYS A 109 -6.78 -0.38 -6.39
C LYS A 109 -8.04 0.37 -5.94
N SER A 110 -9.10 -0.35 -5.60
CA SER A 110 -10.35 0.26 -5.11
C SER A 110 -10.17 1.01 -3.77
N ARG A 111 -9.27 0.56 -2.89
CA ARG A 111 -8.93 1.30 -1.65
C ARG A 111 -8.22 2.61 -1.96
N VAL A 112 -7.27 2.59 -2.89
CA VAL A 112 -6.53 3.79 -3.32
C VAL A 112 -7.48 4.80 -3.97
N GLU A 113 -8.37 4.34 -4.85
CA GLU A 113 -9.40 5.16 -5.50
C GLU A 113 -10.32 5.85 -4.49
N GLN A 114 -10.78 5.13 -3.47
CA GLN A 114 -11.56 5.70 -2.38
C GLN A 114 -10.79 6.83 -1.67
N MET A 115 -9.50 6.66 -1.42
CA MET A 115 -8.67 7.69 -0.77
C MET A 115 -8.43 8.90 -1.66
N ILE A 116 -8.26 8.73 -2.97
CA ILE A 116 -8.19 9.85 -3.92
C ILE A 116 -9.46 10.71 -3.81
N HIS A 117 -10.63 10.08 -3.77
CA HIS A 117 -11.91 10.80 -3.63
C HIS A 117 -12.10 11.41 -2.23
N MET A 118 -11.55 10.80 -1.18
CA MET A 118 -11.63 11.31 0.19
C MET A 118 -10.55 12.34 0.53
N ALA A 119 -9.48 12.45 -0.26
CA ALA A 119 -8.36 13.35 0.01
C ALA A 119 -8.79 14.81 0.28
N PRO A 120 -9.73 15.42 -0.48
CA PRO A 120 -10.22 16.77 -0.16
C PRO A 120 -10.91 16.86 1.21
N THR A 121 -11.59 15.79 1.65
CA THR A 121 -12.27 15.73 2.96
C THR A 121 -11.24 15.68 4.08
N PHE A 122 -10.25 14.80 3.97
CA PHE A 122 -9.16 14.71 4.94
C PHE A 122 -8.34 15.99 4.99
N ARG A 123 -8.06 16.60 3.83
CA ARG A 123 -7.35 17.88 3.74
C ARG A 123 -8.07 18.98 4.51
N ALA A 124 -9.40 19.06 4.36
CA ALA A 124 -10.22 20.00 5.12
C ALA A 124 -10.21 19.67 6.62
N MET A 125 -10.31 18.39 6.99
CA MET A 125 -10.25 17.91 8.37
C MET A 125 -8.92 18.25 9.05
N TYR A 126 -7.81 18.14 8.33
CA TYR A 126 -6.46 18.48 8.81
C TYR A 126 -6.14 19.98 8.70
N GLY A 127 -7.06 20.81 8.19
CA GLY A 127 -6.86 22.25 8.05
C GLY A 127 -5.77 22.64 7.04
N LYS A 128 -5.52 21.79 6.04
CA LYS A 128 -4.46 21.96 5.04
C LYS A 128 -4.97 22.62 3.77
N LYS A 129 -4.04 23.20 3.01
CA LYS A 129 -4.27 23.72 1.65
C LYS A 129 -3.77 22.72 0.61
N PRO A 130 -4.31 22.73 -0.62
CA PRO A 130 -3.69 22.00 -1.73
C PRO A 130 -2.24 22.45 -1.89
N LEU A 131 -1.35 21.54 -2.29
CA LEU A 131 -0.06 21.96 -2.81
C LEU A 131 -0.31 22.81 -4.06
N GLU A 132 0.38 23.93 -4.18
CA GLU A 132 0.33 24.73 -5.39
C GLU A 132 0.94 23.88 -6.52
N GLU A 133 0.21 23.70 -7.62
CA GLU A 133 0.78 23.16 -8.85
C GLU A 133 1.82 24.20 -9.30
N GLU A 134 3.11 23.89 -9.19
CA GLU A 134 4.15 24.73 -9.79
C GLU A 134 3.96 24.67 -11.32
N ASP A 135 3.48 25.78 -11.90
CA ASP A 135 3.30 26.00 -13.35
C ASP A 135 4.59 25.81 -14.16
#